data_AF-A0A7K8VWA5-F1
#
_entry.id   AF-A0A7K8VWA5-F1
#
_cell.length_a   1.000
_cell.length_b   1.000
_cell.length_c   1.000
_cell.angle_alpha   90.00
_cell.angle_beta   90.00
_cell.angle_gamma   90.00
#
_symmetry.space_group_name_H-M   'P 1'
#
loop_
_entity.id
_entity.type
_entity.pdbx_description
1 polymer ?
#
loop_
_entity_poly.entity_id
_entity_poly.type
_entity_poly.pdbx_seq_one_letter_code
_entity_poly.pdbx_strand_id
1 'polypeptide(L)'
;AAPVGAVSFGVKHTEGVSVDVVSRGREEVEPVPSTGMRWPLDEGTVLRFSMSQASAEVNDNKVTVSFYGEEGKPITQAGVFLTGIGISLDVDADRDGVVERNSPNKASWTWGPEGHGAILLVSCDKPIP
;
A
#
# COMPACT_ATOMS: atom_id res chain seq x y z
N ALA A 1 1.47 2.90 -20.58
CA ALA A 1 0.34 1.94 -20.67
C ALA A 1 -0.81 2.50 -21.49
N ALA A 2 -1.11 3.80 -21.41
CA ALA A 2 -2.07 4.42 -22.30
C ALA A 2 -1.62 4.30 -23.77
N PRO A 3 -2.52 3.92 -24.69
CA PRO A 3 -2.23 3.88 -26.12
C PRO A 3 -2.27 5.30 -26.72
N VAL A 4 -1.69 5.44 -27.92
CA VAL A 4 -1.81 6.68 -28.70
C VAL A 4 -3.29 6.99 -28.97
N GLY A 5 -3.68 8.25 -28.76
CA GLY A 5 -5.06 8.72 -28.96
C GLY A 5 -5.99 8.55 -27.74
N ALA A 6 -5.50 8.02 -26.61
CA ALA A 6 -6.23 8.05 -25.36
C ALA A 6 -6.19 9.47 -24.74
N VAL A 7 -7.34 9.96 -24.29
CA VAL A 7 -7.50 11.30 -23.70
C VAL A 7 -8.09 11.26 -22.29
N SER A 8 -8.72 10.15 -21.90
CA SER A 8 -9.24 9.96 -20.55
C SER A 8 -9.11 8.51 -20.12
N PHE A 9 -9.24 8.28 -18.82
CA PHE A 9 -9.24 6.94 -18.25
C PHE A 9 -10.32 6.79 -17.17
N GLY A 10 -10.74 5.55 -16.95
CA GLY A 10 -11.62 5.15 -15.86
C GLY A 10 -10.98 4.01 -15.08
N VAL A 11 -11.30 3.90 -13.80
CA VAL A 11 -10.70 2.91 -12.90
C VAL A 11 -11.79 2.04 -12.29
N LYS A 12 -11.54 0.74 -12.22
CA LYS A 12 -12.29 -0.22 -11.42
C LYS A 12 -11.32 -0.99 -10.54
N HIS A 13 -11.70 -1.30 -9.32
CA HIS A 13 -10.87 -2.07 -8.41
C HIS A 13 -11.70 -3.02 -7.55
N THR A 14 -11.05 -4.03 -6.97
CA THR A 14 -11.64 -4.90 -5.95
C THR A 14 -11.79 -4.16 -4.62
N GLU A 15 -12.65 -4.67 -3.74
CA GLU A 15 -12.94 -4.06 -2.43
C GLU A 15 -11.69 -3.93 -1.53
N GLY A 16 -10.77 -4.90 -1.59
CA GLY A 16 -9.54 -4.89 -0.81
C GLY A 16 -8.50 -3.85 -1.23
N VAL A 17 -8.77 -3.06 -2.28
CA VAL A 17 -7.88 -2.01 -2.77
C VAL A 17 -8.60 -0.66 -2.71
N SER A 18 -7.97 0.34 -2.12
CA SER A 18 -8.36 1.74 -2.27
C SER A 18 -7.53 2.40 -3.36
N VAL A 19 -8.18 3.18 -4.22
CA VAL A 19 -7.52 3.87 -5.34
C VAL A 19 -7.81 5.36 -5.30
N ASP A 20 -6.72 6.11 -5.42
CA ASP A 20 -6.68 7.56 -5.45
C ASP A 20 -6.13 8.04 -6.80
N VAL A 21 -6.74 9.08 -7.37
CA VAL A 21 -6.18 9.82 -8.51
C VAL A 21 -5.45 11.05 -8.00
N VAL A 22 -4.17 11.18 -8.36
CA VAL A 22 -3.32 12.31 -7.97
C VAL A 22 -2.83 13.00 -9.22
N SER A 23 -3.23 14.26 -9.41
CA SER A 23 -2.82 15.08 -10.56
C SER A 23 -1.85 16.17 -10.14
N ARG A 24 -0.80 16.37 -10.95
CA ARG A 24 0.21 17.40 -10.71
C ARG A 24 -0.44 18.79 -10.61
N GLY A 25 -0.23 19.48 -9.48
CA GLY A 25 -0.77 20.83 -9.24
C GLY A 25 -2.15 20.88 -8.57
N ARG A 26 -2.77 19.74 -8.29
CA ARG A 26 -3.90 19.64 -7.34
C ARG A 26 -3.39 19.02 -6.04
N GLU A 27 -3.58 19.71 -4.92
CA GLU A 27 -3.29 19.15 -3.59
C GLU A 27 -4.34 18.12 -3.16
N GLU A 28 -5.56 18.22 -3.72
CA GLU A 28 -6.66 17.32 -3.40
C GLU A 28 -6.54 16.00 -4.15
N VAL A 29 -6.60 14.92 -3.38
CA VAL A 29 -6.66 13.55 -3.88
C VAL A 29 -8.12 13.21 -4.14
N GLU A 30 -8.44 12.75 -5.35
CA GLU A 30 -9.80 12.32 -5.68
C GLU A 30 -9.93 10.81 -5.47
N PRO A 31 -10.71 10.35 -4.46
CA PRO A 31 -10.98 8.93 -4.29
C PRO A 31 -11.84 8.42 -5.46
N VAL A 32 -11.50 7.25 -5.97
CA VAL A 32 -12.23 6.61 -7.08
C VAL A 32 -13.53 6.00 -6.54
N PRO A 33 -14.73 6.50 -6.92
CA PRO A 33 -15.98 5.83 -6.57
C PRO A 33 -16.15 4.53 -7.35
N SER A 34 -17.03 3.65 -6.84
CA SER A 34 -17.17 2.26 -7.34
C SER A 34 -17.55 2.14 -8.82
N THR A 35 -18.17 3.14 -9.45
CA THR A 35 -18.41 3.13 -10.91
C THR A 35 -18.54 4.52 -11.56
N GLY A 36 -18.17 4.60 -12.84
CA GLY A 36 -18.66 5.62 -13.79
C GLY A 36 -17.85 6.90 -13.94
N MET A 37 -16.98 7.23 -12.98
CA MET A 37 -16.12 8.40 -13.05
C MET A 37 -14.99 8.20 -14.09
N ARG A 38 -14.69 9.27 -14.84
CA ARG A 38 -13.56 9.32 -15.77
C ARG A 38 -12.71 10.54 -15.45
N TRP A 39 -11.41 10.38 -15.59
CA TRP A 39 -10.43 11.42 -15.37
C TRP A 39 -9.68 11.73 -16.67
N PRO A 40 -9.28 12.99 -16.89
CA PRO A 40 -8.44 13.35 -18.01
C PRO A 40 -7.08 12.64 -17.90
N LEU A 41 -6.53 12.25 -19.04
CA LEU A 41 -5.20 11.65 -19.12
C LEU A 41 -4.14 12.76 -19.27
N ASP A 42 -3.85 13.45 -18.17
CA ASP A 42 -2.91 14.57 -18.16
C ASP A 42 -1.50 14.14 -17.75
N GLU A 43 -0.50 14.88 -18.21
CA GLU A 43 0.90 14.67 -17.83
C GLU A 43 1.07 14.85 -16.31
N GLY A 44 1.66 13.86 -15.64
CA GLY A 44 1.85 13.88 -14.19
C GLY A 44 0.63 13.45 -13.38
N THR A 45 -0.44 12.97 -14.01
CA THR A 45 -1.49 12.23 -13.30
C THR A 45 -1.03 10.81 -13.00
N VAL A 46 -1.13 10.40 -11.74
CA VAL A 46 -0.75 9.08 -11.25
C VAL A 46 -1.88 8.46 -10.43
N LEU A 47 -1.90 7.13 -10.38
CA LEU A 47 -2.78 6.39 -9.50
C LEU A 47 -2.00 5.92 -8.28
N ARG A 48 -2.56 6.14 -7.08
CA ARG A 48 -2.04 5.59 -5.84
C ARG A 48 -2.95 4.48 -5.36
N PHE A 49 -2.36 3.30 -5.16
CA PHE A 49 -3.05 2.12 -4.64
C PHE A 49 -2.66 1.91 -3.19
N SER A 50 -3.64 1.55 -2.36
CA SER A 50 -3.38 1.12 -0.98
C SER A 50 -4.25 -0.07 -0.62
N MET A 51 -3.72 -0.92 0.26
CA MET A 51 -4.40 -2.09 0.83
C MET A 51 -4.25 -2.02 2.34
N SER A 52 -5.32 -2.31 3.07
CA SER A 52 -5.34 -2.28 4.54
C SER A 52 -5.26 -3.68 5.17
N GLN A 53 -5.39 -4.73 4.36
CA GLN A 53 -5.40 -6.12 4.79
C GLN A 53 -4.57 -6.98 3.84
N ALA A 54 -4.06 -8.09 4.35
CA ALA A 54 -3.38 -9.09 3.53
C ALA A 54 -4.40 -9.81 2.61
N SER A 55 -3.92 -10.25 1.45
CA SER A 55 -4.66 -11.08 0.52
C SER A 55 -4.95 -12.46 1.13
N ALA A 56 -6.12 -13.01 0.82
CA ALA A 56 -6.47 -14.39 1.15
C ALA A 56 -5.90 -15.36 0.10
N GLU A 57 -5.89 -14.96 -1.17
CA GLU A 57 -5.39 -15.76 -2.29
C GLU A 57 -4.43 -14.95 -3.17
N VAL A 58 -3.59 -15.64 -3.93
CA VAL A 58 -2.70 -14.97 -4.89
C VAL A 58 -3.52 -14.28 -5.98
N ASN A 59 -3.23 -12.99 -6.21
CA ASN A 59 -3.89 -12.12 -7.19
C ASN A 59 -5.40 -11.93 -6.96
N ASP A 60 -5.87 -12.07 -5.73
CA ASP A 60 -7.28 -11.81 -5.35
C ASP A 60 -7.68 -10.33 -5.45
N ASN A 61 -6.70 -9.44 -5.46
CA ASN A 61 -6.89 -8.00 -5.58
C ASN A 61 -6.47 -7.50 -6.96
N LYS A 62 -7.29 -6.61 -7.54
CA LYS A 62 -7.09 -6.13 -8.91
C LYS A 62 -7.49 -4.68 -9.07
N VAL A 63 -6.70 -3.93 -9.82
CA VAL A 63 -7.06 -2.64 -10.40
C VAL A 63 -7.10 -2.78 -11.91
N THR A 64 -8.17 -2.29 -12.55
CA THR A 64 -8.32 -2.24 -14.00
C THR A 64 -8.48 -0.79 -14.43
N VAL A 65 -7.59 -0.34 -15.29
CA VAL A 65 -7.63 1.00 -15.89
C VAL A 65 -8.10 0.85 -17.32
N SER A 66 -9.21 1.53 -17.66
CA SER A 66 -9.75 1.59 -19.02
C SER A 66 -9.39 2.92 -19.65
N PHE A 67 -8.84 2.92 -20.85
CA PHE A 67 -8.48 4.13 -21.58
C PHE A 67 -9.49 4.42 -22.68
N TYR A 68 -9.81 5.70 -22.87
CA TYR A 68 -10.83 6.18 -23.81
C TYR A 68 -10.28 7.27 -24.71
N GLY A 69 -10.70 7.25 -25.98
CA GLY A 69 -10.41 8.33 -26.95
C GLY A 69 -11.42 9.48 -26.87
N GLU A 70 -11.29 10.47 -27.77
CA GLU A 70 -12.10 11.70 -27.78
C GLU A 70 -13.61 11.45 -27.88
N GLU A 71 -14.06 10.45 -28.64
CA GLU A 71 -15.48 10.09 -28.74
C GLU A 71 -15.99 9.24 -27.55
N GLY A 72 -15.20 9.10 -26.49
CA GLY A 72 -15.54 8.28 -25.33
C GLY A 72 -15.55 6.77 -25.59
N LYS A 73 -15.09 6.33 -26.77
CA LYS A 73 -14.93 4.93 -27.14
C LYS A 73 -13.79 4.29 -26.33
N PRO A 74 -14.01 3.12 -25.71
CA PRO A 74 -12.94 2.40 -25.03
C PRO A 74 -11.91 1.92 -26.07
N ILE A 75 -10.64 2.28 -25.85
CA ILE A 75 -9.53 1.89 -26.73
C ILE A 75 -8.91 0.60 -26.21
N THR A 76 -8.51 0.58 -24.94
CA THR A 76 -7.83 -0.55 -24.33
C THR A 76 -7.96 -0.54 -22.81
N GLN A 77 -7.52 -1.62 -22.18
CA GLN A 77 -7.45 -1.76 -20.73
C GLN A 77 -6.06 -2.23 -20.30
N ALA A 78 -5.64 -1.77 -19.13
CA ALA A 78 -4.48 -2.29 -18.41
C ALA A 78 -4.93 -2.80 -17.03
N GLY A 79 -4.42 -3.95 -16.61
CA GLY A 79 -4.70 -4.54 -15.31
C GLY A 79 -3.45 -4.58 -14.44
N VAL A 80 -3.62 -4.31 -13.15
CA VAL A 80 -2.64 -4.58 -12.11
C VAL A 80 -3.27 -5.59 -11.16
N PHE A 81 -2.63 -6.75 -11.00
CA PHE A 81 -3.01 -7.76 -10.03
C PHE A 81 -2.07 -7.64 -8.82
N LEU A 82 -2.66 -7.66 -7.63
CA LEU A 82 -1.99 -7.41 -6.36
C LEU A 82 -2.17 -8.63 -5.45
N THR A 83 -1.11 -8.97 -4.72
CA THR A 83 -1.15 -9.91 -3.60
C THR A 83 -0.54 -9.20 -2.40
N GLY A 84 -1.38 -8.80 -1.45
CA GLY A 84 -0.95 -8.10 -0.24
C GLY A 84 -0.44 -9.09 0.81
N ILE A 85 0.71 -8.83 1.41
CA ILE A 85 1.24 -9.62 2.53
C ILE A 85 1.65 -8.70 3.67
N GLY A 86 1.38 -9.11 4.91
CA GLY A 86 1.87 -8.44 6.11
C GLY A 86 3.21 -9.03 6.53
N ILE A 87 4.26 -8.22 6.57
CA ILE A 87 5.59 -8.63 7.07
C ILE A 87 5.98 -7.72 8.22
N SER A 88 6.25 -8.31 9.37
CA SER A 88 6.73 -7.60 10.54
C SER A 88 7.70 -8.49 11.30
N LEU A 89 8.92 -7.98 11.56
CA LEU A 89 9.80 -8.57 12.56
C LEU A 89 9.58 -7.81 13.86
N ASP A 90 9.10 -8.52 14.88
CA ASP A 90 8.65 -7.94 16.14
C ASP A 90 9.54 -8.40 17.29
N VAL A 91 9.73 -7.51 18.26
CA VAL A 91 10.56 -7.66 19.45
C VAL A 91 9.84 -6.99 20.61
N ASP A 92 10.20 -7.36 21.84
CA ASP A 92 9.80 -6.67 23.08
C ASP A 92 10.50 -5.30 23.16
N ALA A 93 9.91 -4.24 22.61
CA ALA A 93 10.52 -2.90 22.60
C ALA A 93 10.03 -2.00 23.76
N ASP A 94 8.94 -2.34 24.45
CA ASP A 94 8.45 -1.63 25.63
C ASP A 94 8.96 -2.21 26.96
N ARG A 95 9.67 -3.34 26.91
CA ARG A 95 10.44 -3.96 28.00
C ARG A 95 9.54 -4.54 29.09
N ASP A 96 8.37 -5.03 28.72
CA ASP A 96 7.45 -5.72 29.63
C ASP A 96 7.68 -7.24 29.70
N GLY A 97 8.57 -7.77 28.85
CA GLY A 97 8.91 -9.19 28.75
C GLY A 97 8.10 -9.95 27.69
N VAL A 98 7.23 -9.28 26.93
CA VAL A 98 6.37 -9.87 25.89
C VAL A 98 6.65 -9.18 24.55
N VAL A 99 6.71 -9.96 23.46
CA VAL A 99 6.89 -9.38 22.12
C VAL A 99 5.58 -8.72 21.66
N GLU A 100 5.58 -7.40 21.50
CA GLU A 100 4.45 -6.64 21.00
C GLU A 100 4.38 -6.61 19.46
N ARG A 101 3.16 -6.50 18.91
CA ARG A 101 2.94 -6.51 17.46
C ARG A 101 3.29 -5.15 16.85
N ASN A 102 4.26 -5.15 15.93
CA ASN A 102 4.68 -4.01 15.13
C ASN A 102 4.82 -2.69 15.91
N SER A 103 5.56 -2.72 17.02
CA SER A 103 5.83 -1.50 17.77
C SER A 103 6.44 -0.41 16.89
N PRO A 104 5.97 0.84 16.99
CA PRO A 104 6.53 1.96 16.23
C PRO A 104 7.97 2.28 16.65
N ASN A 105 8.38 1.81 17.83
CA ASN A 105 9.66 2.14 18.44
C ASN A 105 10.74 1.06 18.20
N LYS A 106 10.37 -0.11 17.66
CA LYS A 106 11.25 -1.28 17.52
C LYS A 106 12.50 -1.08 16.67
N ALA A 107 12.54 -0.01 15.86
CA ALA A 107 13.67 0.32 14.99
C ALA A 107 14.74 1.21 15.67
N SER A 108 14.58 1.55 16.94
CA SER A 108 15.48 2.43 17.67
C SER A 108 15.64 2.01 19.12
N TRP A 109 16.65 2.56 19.80
CA TRP A 109 16.93 2.26 21.19
C TRP A 109 17.25 3.54 21.96
N THR A 110 16.55 3.79 23.06
CA THR A 110 16.68 5.01 23.86
C THR A 110 16.80 4.71 25.35
N TRP A 111 17.62 5.51 26.03
CA TRP A 111 17.76 5.48 27.49
C TRP A 111 16.60 6.22 28.18
N GLY A 112 16.38 5.91 29.45
CA GLY A 112 15.45 6.64 30.34
C GLY A 112 14.17 5.87 30.67
N PRO A 113 13.37 6.36 31.63
CA PRO A 113 12.10 5.74 32.02
C PRO A 113 11.09 5.61 30.88
N GLU A 114 11.06 6.60 29.97
CA GLU A 114 10.24 6.59 28.74
C GLU A 114 11.02 6.02 27.54
N GLY A 115 12.17 5.39 27.79
CA GLY A 115 13.01 4.82 26.75
C GLY A 115 12.49 3.48 26.26
N HIS A 116 12.82 3.14 25.02
CA HIS A 116 12.32 1.97 24.32
C HIS A 116 13.43 1.22 23.59
N GLY A 117 13.07 0.10 22.99
CA GLY A 117 13.97 -0.77 22.24
C GLY A 117 14.32 -2.02 23.03
N ALA A 118 14.36 -3.13 22.31
CA ALA A 118 14.62 -4.45 22.86
C ALA A 118 16.01 -4.56 23.48
N ILE A 119 16.13 -5.48 24.45
CA ILE A 119 17.36 -5.74 25.19
C ILE A 119 17.85 -7.15 24.83
N LEU A 120 19.15 -7.29 24.58
CA LEU A 120 19.79 -8.57 24.32
C LEU A 120 20.78 -8.88 25.45
N LEU A 121 20.67 -10.09 26.03
CA LEU A 121 21.61 -10.58 27.03
C LEU A 121 22.70 -11.41 26.36
N VAL A 122 23.92 -11.32 26.90
CA VAL A 122 24.99 -12.25 26.55
C VAL A 122 24.74 -13.56 27.29
N SER A 123 24.60 -14.68 26.57
CA SER A 123 24.53 -16.02 27.17
C SER A 123 25.95 -16.47 27.54
N CYS A 124 26.30 -16.26 28.80
CA CYS A 124 27.60 -16.65 29.39
C CYS A 124 27.49 -17.93 30.25
N ASP A 125 26.29 -18.50 30.34
CA ASP A 125 26.03 -19.74 31.05
C ASP A 125 26.49 -20.95 30.24
N LYS A 126 26.83 -22.04 30.93
CA LYS A 126 27.10 -23.33 30.30
C LYS A 126 25.83 -24.18 30.47
N PRO A 127 25.01 -24.34 29.42
CA PRO A 127 23.73 -25.04 29.56
C PRO A 127 23.91 -26.55 29.76
N ILE A 128 25.07 -27.09 29.39
CA ILE A 128 25.43 -28.50 29.58
C ILE A 128 26.79 -28.55 30.31
N PRO A 129 26.92 -29.32 31.41
CA PRO A 129 28.17 -29.47 32.18
C PRO A 129 29.37 -29.92 31.33
#